data_AF-A0A3D4TNM2-F1
#
_entry.id   AF-A0A3D4TNM2-F1
#
_cell.length_a   1.000
_cell.length_b   1.000
_cell.length_c   1.000
_cell.angle_alpha   90.00
_cell.angle_beta   90.00
_cell.angle_gamma   90.00
#
_symmetry.space_group_name_H-M   'P 1'
#
loop_
_entity.id
_entity.type
_entity.pdbx_description
1 polymer ?
#
loop_
_entity_poly.entity_id
_entity_poly.type
_entity_poly.pdbx_seq_one_letter_code
_entity_poly.pdbx_strand_id
1 'polypeptide(L)' 'LATNVAESSVTLPGVRVVIDSGQAREPRYDPNSGFTRLDVVAIAQASADQRAGRAGR' A
#
# COMPACT_ATOMS: atom_id res chain seq x y z
N LEU A 1 7.02 5.23 -9.22
CA LEU A 1 6.89 4.57 -7.90
C LEU A 1 5.65 5.14 -7.22
N ALA A 2 4.69 4.31 -6.82
CA ALA A 2 3.47 4.74 -6.14
C ALA A 2 3.37 4.08 -4.75
N THR A 3 2.81 4.79 -3.78
CA THR A 3 2.46 4.25 -2.45
C THR A 3 1.04 3.66 -2.49
N ASN A 4 0.50 3.26 -1.32
CA ASN A 4 -0.89 2.83 -1.16
C ASN A 4 -1.95 3.85 -1.65
N VAL A 5 -1.56 5.07 -2.02
CA VAL A 5 -2.44 6.05 -2.68
C VAL A 5 -3.09 5.48 -3.96
N ALA A 6 -2.37 4.65 -4.71
CA ALA A 6 -2.91 4.01 -5.92
C ALA A 6 -3.89 2.85 -5.62
N GLU A 7 -3.93 2.36 -4.38
CA GLU A 7 -4.86 1.31 -3.96
C GLU A 7 -6.30 1.84 -3.93
N SER A 8 -6.53 3.01 -3.33
CA SER A 8 -7.88 3.53 -3.07
C SER A 8 -8.18 4.91 -3.68
N SER A 9 -7.17 5.76 -3.95
CA SER A 9 -7.40 7.20 -4.12
C SER A 9 -7.20 7.71 -5.56
N VAL A 10 -6.58 6.92 -6.45
CA VAL A 10 -6.30 7.33 -7.83
C VAL A 10 -6.59 6.19 -8.80
N THR A 11 -7.29 6.49 -9.89
CA THR A 11 -7.43 5.58 -11.04
C THR A 11 -6.53 6.10 -12.15
N LEU A 12 -5.56 5.28 -12.56
CA LEU A 12 -4.63 5.60 -13.64
C LEU A 12 -5.08 4.81 -14.88
N PRO A 13 -5.52 5.47 -15.97
CA PRO A 13 -5.91 4.77 -17.19
C PRO A 13 -4.68 4.17 -17.89
N GLY A 14 -4.81 2.95 -18.42
CA GLY A 14 -3.79 2.31 -19.24
C GLY A 14 -2.71 1.57 -18.43
N VAL A 15 -2.96 1.25 -17.16
CA VAL A 15 -2.04 0.47 -16.35
C VAL A 15 -2.15 -0.99 -16.76
N ARG A 16 -1.14 -1.50 -17.47
CA ARG A 16 -1.12 -2.90 -17.93
C ARG A 16 -0.47 -3.87 -16.95
N VAL A 17 0.46 -3.37 -16.14
CA VAL A 17 1.24 -4.19 -15.21
C VAL A 17 1.31 -3.46 -13.88
N VAL A 18 1.08 -4.21 -12.80
CA VAL A 18 1.30 -3.78 -11.44
C VAL A 18 2.39 -4.65 -10.84
N ILE A 19 3.38 -4.03 -10.21
CA ILE A 19 4.40 -4.72 -9.42
C ILE A 19 4.16 -4.31 -7.97
N ASP A 20 3.80 -5.28 -7.13
CA ASP A 20 3.55 -5.07 -5.71
C ASP A 20 4.60 -5.79 -4.86
N SER A 21 5.08 -5.11 -3.83
CA SER A 21 6.02 -5.66 -2.85
C SER A 21 5.33 -6.38 -1.70
N GLY A 22 3.99 -6.27 -1.59
CA GLY A 22 3.22 -6.81 -0.46
C GLY A 22 3.44 -6.05 0.85
N GLN A 23 4.02 -4.85 0.78
CA GLN A 23 4.34 -4.03 1.96
C GLN A 23 3.71 -2.63 1.88
N ALA A 24 3.53 -2.02 3.05
CA ALA A 24 3.13 -0.63 3.21
C ALA A 24 3.88 0.02 4.37
N ARG A 25 3.95 1.36 4.35
CA ARG A 25 4.39 2.14 5.51
C ARG A 25 3.17 2.55 6.32
N GLU A 26 3.08 2.07 7.55
CA GLU A 26 1.96 2.35 8.44
C GLU A 26 2.42 3.05 9.72
N PRO A 27 1.66 4.05 10.21
CA PRO A 27 1.93 4.67 11.50
C PRO A 27 1.67 3.67 12.63
N ARG A 28 2.69 3.38 13.44
CA ARG A 28 2.58 2.59 14.66
C ARG A 28 3.04 3.40 15.86
N TYR A 29 2.20 3.43 16.90
CA TYR A 29 2.52 4.11 18.14
C TYR A 29 3.54 3.29 18.93
N ASP A 30 4.66 3.92 19.31
CA ASP A 30 5.66 3.33 20.19
C ASP A 30 5.47 3.87 21.62
N PRO A 31 4.97 3.04 22.56
CA PRO A 31 4.69 3.49 23.92
C PRO A 31 5.96 3.84 24.71
N ASN A 32 7.13 3.37 24.30
CA ASN A 32 8.39 3.66 25.01
C ASN A 32 8.90 5.06 24.69
N SER A 33 8.71 5.53 23.46
CA SER A 33 9.10 6.88 23.05
C SER A 33 7.97 7.90 23.15
N GLY A 34 6.71 7.44 23.22
CA GLY A 34 5.53 8.31 23.21
C GLY A 34 5.21 8.90 21.84
N PHE A 35 5.88 8.44 20.78
CA PHE A 35 5.74 8.95 19.43
C PHE A 35 5.25 7.88 18.47
N THR A 36 4.58 8.32 17.41
CA THR A 36 4.25 7.48 16.27
C THR A 36 5.43 7.39 15.31
N ARG A 37 5.74 6.17 14.85
CA ARG A 37 6.78 5.88 13.84
C ARG A 37 6.13 5.29 12.60
N LEU A 38 6.81 5.40 11.46
CA LEU A 38 6.38 4.74 10.23
C LEU A 38 7.13 3.42 10.06
N ASP A 39 6.42 2.32 10.22
CA ASP A 39 6.97 0.99 10.08
C ASP A 39 6.63 0.40 8.72
N VAL A 40 7.56 -0.38 8.15
CA VAL A 40 7.29 -1.19 6.97
C VAL A 40 6.65 -2.49 7.43
N VAL A 41 5.43 -2.75 6.98
CA VAL A 41 4.62 -3.88 7.41
C VAL A 41 4.04 -4.62 6.20
N ALA A 42 3.75 -5.90 6.38
CA ALA A 42 3.02 -6.68 5.38
C ALA A 42 1.58 -6.14 5.26
N ILE A 43 1.08 -6.03 4.03
CA ILE A 43 -0.31 -5.62 3.79
C ILE A 43 -1.28 -6.79 4.01
N ALA A 44 -2.54 -6.47 4.28
CA ALA A 44 -3.59 -7.47 4.34
C ALA A 44 -3.79 -8.13 2.96
N GLN A 45 -4.24 -9.39 2.96
CA GLN A 45 -4.54 -10.11 1.72
C GLN A 45 -5.53 -9.34 0.83
N ALA A 46 -6.58 -8.78 1.43
CA ALA A 46 -7.58 -7.99 0.70
C ALA A 46 -6.97 -6.76 0.00
N SER A 47 -5.95 -6.12 0.61
CA SER A 47 -5.22 -5.00 0.00
C SER A 47 -4.37 -5.47 -1.18
N ALA A 48 -3.72 -6.63 -1.07
CA ALA A 48 -2.98 -7.23 -2.18
C ALA A 48 -3.92 -7.53 -3.36
N ASP A 49 -5.09 -8.11 -3.09
CA ASP A 49 -6.09 -8.44 -4.11
C ASP A 49 -6.59 -7.16 -4.82
N GLN A 50 -6.83 -6.08 -4.08
CA GLN A 50 -7.24 -4.79 -4.64
C GLN A 50 -6.15 -4.19 -5.54
N ARG A 51 -4.88 -4.26 -5.12
CA ARG A 51 -3.74 -3.77 -5.90
C ARG A 51 -3.54 -4.56 -7.19
N ALA A 52 -3.65 -5.89 -7.12
CA ALA A 52 -3.56 -6.75 -8.30
C ALA A 52 -4.66 -6.40 -9.34
N GLY A 53 -5.88 -6.11 -8.88
CA GLY A 53 -7.00 -5.70 -9.73
C GLY A 53 -6.85 -4.35 -10.44
N ARG A 54 -5.75 -3.62 -10.21
CA ARG A 54 -5.43 -2.38 -10.95
C ARG A 54 -4.74 -2.64 -12.30
N ALA A 55 -4.13 -3.81 -12.49
CA ALA A 55 -3.58 -4.18 -13.80
C ALA A 55 -4.72 -4.50 -14.78
N GLY A 56 -4.67 -3.93 -15.99
CA GLY A 56 -5.64 -4.19 -17.06
C GLY A 56 -6.83 -3.22 -17.12
N ARG A 57 -6.76 -2.06 -16.45
CA ARG A 57 -7.76 -0.97 -16.57
C ARG A 57 -7.20 0.26 -17.27
#